data_AF-A0A7C8ZFG7-F1
#
_entry.id   AF-A0A7C8ZFG7-F1
#
_cell.length_a   1.000
_cell.length_b   1.000
_cell.length_c   1.000
_cell.angle_alpha   90.00
_cell.angle_beta   90.00
_cell.angle_gamma   90.00
#
_symmetry.space_group_name_H-M   'P 1'
#
loop_
_entity.id
_entity.type
_entity.pdbx_description
1 polymer ?
#
loop_
_entity_poly.entity_id
_entity_poly.type
_entity_poly.pdbx_seq_one_letter_code
_entity_poly.pdbx_strand_id
1 'polypeptide(L)'
;MGCCPPMDLMRSEPMRLIQLIIPLESSHLTISYLGDLGLIQFKDLNSEKSPFQRTYANQIKKCGEMARRLRYFKEQMVNAGISPPTKSFARSEINMDDL
;
A
#
# COMPACT_ATOMS: atom_id res chain seq x y z
N MET A 1 1.61 -10.67 -29.76
CA MET A 1 2.07 -9.55 -28.92
C MET A 1 1.98 -9.99 -27.46
N GLY A 2 3.00 -10.38 -26.72
CA GLY A 2 4.35 -10.88 -26.99
C GLY A 2 4.60 -11.88 -25.86
N CYS A 3 5.08 -13.08 -26.18
CA CYS A 3 5.42 -14.07 -25.16
C CYS A 3 6.64 -13.54 -24.41
N CYS A 4 6.56 -13.40 -23.09
CA CYS A 4 7.73 -13.07 -22.29
C CYS A 4 8.80 -14.14 -22.55
N PRO A 5 10.04 -13.77 -22.90
CA PRO A 5 11.09 -14.76 -23.10
C PRO A 5 11.29 -15.58 -21.82
N PRO A 6 11.69 -16.85 -21.93
CA PRO A 6 11.96 -17.68 -20.75
C PRO A 6 13.04 -17.00 -19.89
N MET A 7 12.78 -16.90 -18.57
CA MET A 7 13.71 -16.29 -17.62
C MET A 7 15.07 -16.99 -17.70
N ASP A 8 16.11 -16.22 -18.00
CA ASP A 8 17.50 -16.68 -17.90
C ASP A 8 17.97 -16.50 -16.44
N LEU A 9 18.46 -17.57 -15.82
CA LEU A 9 18.91 -17.56 -14.42
C LEU A 9 20.13 -16.64 -14.21
N MET A 10 20.90 -16.36 -15.27
CA MET A 10 22.17 -15.62 -15.17
C MET A 10 22.06 -14.13 -15.45
N ARG A 11 20.89 -13.63 -15.90
CA ARG A 11 20.69 -12.23 -16.30
C ARG A 11 19.38 -11.68 -15.74
N SER A 12 19.35 -10.37 -15.48
CA SER A 12 18.12 -9.70 -15.05
C SER A 12 17.11 -9.65 -16.20
N GLU A 13 15.82 -9.74 -15.86
CA GLU A 13 14.73 -9.56 -16.81
C GLU A 13 14.72 -8.10 -17.34
N PRO A 14 14.46 -7.88 -18.64
CA PRO A 14 14.30 -6.53 -19.19
C PRO A 14 13.21 -5.73 -18.45
N MET A 15 13.59 -4.58 -17.90
CA MET A 15 12.65 -3.62 -17.30
C MET A 15 12.22 -2.56 -18.30
N ARG A 16 10.96 -2.10 -18.21
CA ARG A 16 10.45 -0.95 -18.97
C ARG A 16 9.91 0.12 -18.06
N LEU A 17 10.29 1.36 -18.32
CA LEU A 17 9.71 2.53 -17.69
C LEU A 17 8.40 2.89 -18.41
N ILE A 18 7.32 3.00 -17.65
CA ILE A 18 6.01 3.44 -18.14
C ILE A 18 5.56 4.68 -17.37
N GLN A 19 4.73 5.50 -18.02
CA GLN A 19 4.04 6.61 -17.39
C GLN A 19 2.59 6.21 -17.13
N LEU A 20 2.18 6.23 -15.86
CA LEU A 20 0.83 5.87 -15.45
C LEU A 20 0.00 7.14 -15.21
N ILE A 21 -1.09 7.30 -15.94
CA ILE A 21 -2.05 8.41 -15.79
C ILE A 21 -3.32 7.84 -15.18
N ILE A 22 -3.66 8.27 -13.97
CA ILE A 22 -4.82 7.75 -13.23
C ILE A 22 -5.73 8.92 -12.84
N PRO A 23 -7.05 8.84 -13.09
CA PRO A 23 -8.02 9.76 -12.51
C PRO A 23 -7.97 9.72 -10.98
N LEU A 24 -8.15 10.88 -10.33
CA LEU A 24 -8.07 10.97 -8.86
C LEU A 24 -9.09 10.06 -8.17
N GLU A 25 -10.31 10.01 -8.68
CA GLU A 25 -11.42 9.21 -8.14
C GLU A 25 -11.12 7.70 -8.12
N SER A 26 -10.35 7.22 -9.09
CA SER A 26 -9.99 5.79 -9.21
C SER A 26 -8.60 5.47 -8.65
N SER A 27 -7.90 6.44 -8.08
CA SER A 27 -6.51 6.29 -7.63
C SER A 27 -6.35 5.21 -6.56
N HIS A 28 -7.20 5.22 -5.52
CA HIS A 28 -7.12 4.26 -4.41
C HIS A 28 -7.35 2.81 -4.88
N LEU A 29 -8.37 2.57 -5.70
CA LEU A 29 -8.66 1.25 -6.25
C LEU A 29 -7.53 0.77 -7.15
N THR A 30 -7.09 1.62 -8.07
CA THR A 30 -6.02 1.28 -9.03
C THR A 30 -4.73 0.90 -8.31
N ILE A 31 -4.31 1.70 -7.32
CA ILE A 31 -3.10 1.42 -6.53
C ILE A 31 -3.26 0.14 -5.70
N SER A 32 -4.46 -0.15 -5.17
CA SER A 32 -4.72 -1.39 -4.45
C SER A 32 -4.54 -2.62 -5.35
N TYR A 33 -5.12 -2.60 -6.55
CA TYR A 33 -4.95 -3.68 -7.53
C TYR A 33 -3.49 -3.83 -7.97
N LEU A 34 -2.78 -2.72 -8.21
CA LEU A 34 -1.36 -2.77 -8.57
C LEU A 34 -0.48 -3.31 -7.43
N GLY A 35 -0.83 -3.00 -6.18
CA GLY A 35 -0.19 -3.56 -5.00
C GLY A 35 -0.38 -5.07 -4.89
N ASP A 36 -1.59 -5.56 -5.18
CA ASP A 36 -1.90 -7.00 -5.19
C ASP A 36 -1.12 -7.76 -6.26
N LEU A 37 -0.88 -7.14 -7.43
CA LEU A 37 -0.07 -7.73 -8.50
C LEU A 37 1.41 -7.82 -8.10
N GLY A 38 1.96 -6.80 -7.43
CA GLY A 38 3.35 -6.81 -6.93
C GLY A 38 4.44 -6.76 -8.01
N LEU A 39 4.09 -6.38 -9.25
CA LEU A 39 5.01 -6.38 -10.41
C LEU A 39 5.58 -5.00 -10.77
N ILE A 40 5.24 -3.95 -10.03
CA ILE A 40 5.59 -2.56 -10.36
C ILE A 40 6.49 -1.96 -9.30
N GLN A 41 7.54 -1.29 -9.75
CA GLN A 41 8.37 -0.44 -8.92
C GLN A 41 8.10 1.04 -9.24
N PHE A 42 7.69 1.82 -8.24
CA PHE A 42 7.46 3.26 -8.40
C PHE A 42 8.77 4.04 -8.33
N LYS A 43 8.92 5.01 -9.24
CA LYS A 43 9.99 6.02 -9.19
C LYS A 43 9.48 7.26 -8.46
N ASP A 44 10.24 7.78 -7.51
CA ASP A 44 9.89 9.03 -6.83
C ASP A 44 10.03 10.21 -7.79
N LEU A 45 8.90 10.86 -8.10
CA LEU A 45 8.83 12.05 -8.94
C LEU A 45 8.88 13.36 -8.13
N ASN A 46 8.82 13.30 -6.80
CA ASN A 46 8.80 14.45 -5.90
C ASN A 46 9.97 14.38 -4.90
N SER A 47 11.14 13.94 -5.35
CA SER A 47 12.33 13.75 -4.52
C SER A 47 12.83 15.03 -3.84
N GLU A 48 12.56 16.17 -4.45
CA GLU A 48 12.92 17.51 -3.99
C GLU A 48 11.97 18.05 -2.91
N LYS A 49 10.78 17.46 -2.77
CA LYS A 49 9.80 17.88 -1.74
C LYS A 49 10.04 17.13 -0.45
N SER A 50 10.03 17.87 0.65
CA SER A 50 10.05 17.30 2.00
C SER A 50 8.90 16.30 2.17
N PRO A 51 9.12 15.14 2.83
CA PRO A 51 8.07 14.15 3.09
C PRO A 51 6.81 14.73 3.74
N PHE A 52 6.98 15.76 4.59
CA PHE A 52 5.87 16.41 5.29
C PHE A 52 5.03 17.35 4.42
N GLN A 53 5.56 17.78 3.27
CA GLN A 53 4.89 18.70 2.35
C GLN A 53 4.21 17.97 1.18
N ARG A 54 4.28 16.63 1.14
CA ARG A 54 3.64 15.83 0.10
C ARG A 54 2.12 15.78 0.31
N THR A 55 1.38 15.69 -0.80
CA THR A 55 -0.10 15.76 -0.84
C THR A 55 -0.79 14.85 0.19
N TYR A 56 -0.29 13.62 0.39
CA TYR A 56 -0.90 12.62 1.28
C TYR A 56 -0.25 12.53 2.67
N ALA A 57 0.67 13.44 3.03
CA ALA A 57 1.42 13.37 4.29
C ALA A 57 0.50 13.32 5.52
N ASN A 58 -0.59 14.10 5.52
CA ASN A 58 -1.57 14.12 6.61
C ASN A 58 -2.32 12.79 6.75
N GLN A 59 -2.69 12.15 5.64
CA GLN A 59 -3.38 10.85 5.65
C GLN A 59 -2.45 9.76 6.19
N ILE A 60 -1.19 9.72 5.73
CA ILE A 60 -0.17 8.79 6.23
C ILE A 60 0.04 8.97 7.73
N LYS A 61 0.10 10.22 8.21
CA LYS A 61 0.21 10.52 9.65
C LYS A 61 -0.98 9.99 10.43
N LYS A 62 -2.22 10.21 9.95
CA LYS A 62 -3.44 9.68 10.59
C LYS A 62 -3.40 8.14 10.67
N CYS A 63 -3.02 7.46 9.60
CA CYS A 63 -2.87 6.01 9.58
C CYS A 63 -1.80 5.52 10.58
N GLY A 64 -0.65 6.20 10.66
CA GLY A 64 0.41 5.86 11.61
C GLY A 64 -0.04 5.98 13.08
N GLU A 65 -0.78 7.04 13.40
CA GLU A 65 -1.37 7.25 14.73
C GLU A 65 -2.41 6.17 15.06
N MET A 66 -3.26 5.80 14.11
CA MET A 66 -4.22 4.70 14.28
C MET A 66 -3.51 3.37 14.54
N ALA A 67 -2.49 3.04 13.75
CA ALA A 67 -1.69 1.83 13.94
C ALA A 67 -1.03 1.80 15.33
N ARG A 68 -0.59 2.95 15.86
CA ARG A 68 -0.05 3.07 17.22
C ARG A 68 -1.10 2.73 18.28
N ARG A 69 -2.32 3.28 18.16
CA ARG A 69 -3.43 2.97 19.08
C ARG A 69 -3.82 1.49 19.02
N LEU A 70 -3.87 0.91 17.82
CA LEU A 70 -4.17 -0.51 17.64
C LEU A 70 -3.13 -1.42 18.29
N ARG A 71 -1.84 -1.08 18.18
CA ARG A 71 -0.77 -1.82 18.90
C ARG A 71 -0.96 -1.75 20.41
N TYR A 72 -1.24 -0.56 20.94
CA TYR A 72 -1.53 -0.39 22.36
C TYR A 72 -2.71 -1.26 22.81
N PHE A 73 -3.82 -1.24 22.09
CA PHE A 73 -4.97 -2.10 22.43
C PHE A 73 -4.61 -3.59 22.38
N LYS A 74 -3.84 -4.02 21.38
CA LYS A 74 -3.37 -5.41 21.31
C LYS A 74 -2.55 -5.80 22.54
N GLU A 75 -1.66 -4.93 23.01
CA GLU A 75 -0.88 -5.16 24.24
C GLU A 75 -1.77 -5.23 25.47
N GLN A 76 -2.75 -4.33 25.61
CA GLN A 76 -3.69 -4.37 26.73
C GLN A 76 -4.55 -5.64 26.72
N MET A 77 -4.99 -6.11 25.55
CA MET A 77 -5.73 -7.37 25.42
C MET A 77 -4.89 -8.56 25.88
N VAL A 78 -3.62 -8.63 25.46
CA VAL A 78 -2.69 -9.68 25.88
C VAL A 78 -2.49 -9.65 27.40
N ASN A 79 -2.28 -8.47 27.97
CA ASN A 79 -2.14 -8.30 29.43
C ASN A 79 -3.41 -8.72 30.20
N ALA A 80 -4.58 -8.54 29.60
CA ALA A 80 -5.87 -8.96 30.15
C ALA A 80 -6.19 -10.45 29.92
N GLY A 81 -5.30 -11.22 29.28
CA GLY A 81 -5.54 -12.62 28.92
C GLY A 81 -6.56 -12.82 27.79
N ILE A 82 -6.86 -11.76 27.03
CA ILE A 82 -7.81 -11.77 25.91
C ILE A 82 -7.03 -11.96 24.60
N SER A 83 -7.32 -13.03 23.87
CA SER A 83 -6.76 -13.21 22.52
C SER A 83 -7.46 -12.28 21.52
N PRO A 84 -6.72 -11.54 20.68
CA PRO A 84 -7.33 -10.77 19.59
C PRO A 84 -8.05 -11.71 18.61
N PRO A 85 -9.23 -11.32 18.10
CA PRO A 85 -9.96 -12.12 17.12
C PRO A 85 -9.14 -12.21 15.84
N THR A 86 -8.86 -13.43 15.40
CA THR A 86 -8.21 -13.69 14.10
C THR A 86 -9.27 -13.62 13.01
N LYS A 87 -9.83 -12.43 12.78
CA LYS A 87 -10.65 -12.24 11.57
C LYS A 87 -9.68 -12.23 10.39
N SER A 88 -9.69 -13.31 9.60
CA SER A 88 -9.18 -13.25 8.24
C SER A 88 -9.97 -12.15 7.54
N PHE A 89 -9.29 -11.09 7.10
CA PHE A 89 -9.91 -10.05 6.29
C PHE A 89 -10.32 -10.69 4.95
N ALA A 90 -11.51 -11.29 4.90
CA ALA A 90 -12.24 -11.35 3.64
C ALA A 90 -12.51 -9.89 3.28
N ARG A 91 -11.98 -9.47 2.14
CA ARG A 91 -11.88 -8.10 1.64
C ARG A 91 -13.23 -7.38 1.69
N SER A 92 -13.59 -6.79 2.83
CA SER A 92 -14.66 -5.80 2.91
C SER A 92 -14.10 -4.51 2.33
N GLU A 93 -14.79 -3.92 1.38
CA GLU A 93 -14.50 -2.59 0.83
C GLU A 93 -14.39 -1.59 1.97
N ILE A 94 -13.17 -1.21 2.34
CA ILE A 94 -12.93 -0.16 3.33
C ILE A 94 -13.27 1.15 2.61
N ASN A 95 -14.48 1.66 2.83
CA ASN A 95 -14.86 3.00 2.39
C ASN A 95 -14.18 4.02 3.33
N MET A 96 -13.24 4.80 2.80
CA MET A 96 -12.50 5.84 3.52
C MET A 96 -13.20 7.22 3.41
N ASP A 97 -14.44 7.28 2.92
CA ASP A 97 -15.23 8.52 2.89
C ASP A 97 -16.11 8.72 4.14
N ASP A 98 -16.17 7.72 5.05
CA ASP A 98 -17.00 7.74 6.26
C ASP A 98 -16.22 8.11 7.57
N LEU A 99 -15.05 8.76 7.49
CA LEU A 99 -14.25 9.16 8.68
C LEU A 99 -13.75 10.61 8.70
#